data_AF-A0A3F2ZS43-F1
#
_entry.id   AF-A0A3F2ZS43-F1
#
_cell.length_a   1.000
_cell.length_b   1.000
_cell.length_c   1.000
_cell.angle_alpha   90.00
_cell.angle_beta   90.00
_cell.angle_gamma   90.00
#
_symmetry.space_group_name_H-M   'P 1'
#
loop_
_entity.id
_entity.type
_entity.pdbx_description
1 polymer ?
#
loop_
_entity_poly.entity_id
_entity_poly.type
_entity_poly.pdbx_seq_one_letter_code
_entity_poly.pdbx_strand_id
1 'polypeptide(L)'
;MKKYSNIELKNLKSKIISGVMWLETLLAIFMIVSVLLSSKDLISFIIQIFTLDAIPSYDMFQKFLSHLLLLVIALELALMLVKHTPNSVVEVMLYAIARKMLVYGSSALEIFLGVLSLAGIFFIKKYLFSERDKKLEEKESFVQELSVDIIKKTNITSNKTTE
;
A
#
# COMPACT_ATOMS: atom_id res chain seq x y z
N MET A 1 -26.34 -34.41 -24.01
CA MET A 1 -26.24 -33.02 -24.52
C MET A 1 -25.54 -32.02 -23.57
N LYS A 2 -25.20 -32.35 -22.30
CA LYS A 2 -24.55 -31.44 -21.32
C LYS A 2 -23.01 -31.27 -21.45
N LYS A 3 -22.33 -32.01 -22.33
CA LYS A 3 -20.85 -32.05 -22.40
C LYS A 3 -20.22 -30.90 -23.20
N TYR A 4 -20.99 -30.23 -24.06
CA TYR A 4 -20.49 -29.14 -24.92
C TYR A 4 -20.41 -27.77 -24.20
N SER A 5 -21.27 -27.46 -23.24
CA SER A 5 -21.24 -26.14 -22.56
C SER A 5 -20.04 -25.94 -21.62
N ASN A 6 -19.44 -27.02 -21.10
CA ASN A 6 -18.29 -26.93 -20.20
C ASN A 6 -16.98 -26.52 -20.91
N ILE A 7 -16.88 -26.76 -22.22
CA ILE A 7 -15.66 -26.48 -23.00
C ILE A 7 -15.62 -24.99 -23.39
N GLU A 8 -16.74 -24.43 -23.83
CA GLU A 8 -16.84 -22.99 -24.14
C GLU A 8 -16.66 -22.11 -22.90
N LEU A 9 -17.22 -22.51 -21.75
CA LEU A 9 -17.04 -21.81 -20.47
C LEU A 9 -15.58 -21.77 -20.01
N LYS A 10 -14.81 -22.84 -20.23
CA LYS A 10 -13.37 -22.87 -19.90
C LYS A 10 -12.57 -21.90 -20.76
N ASN A 11 -12.87 -21.83 -22.06
CA ASN A 11 -12.18 -20.94 -23.00
C ASN A 11 -12.54 -19.46 -22.81
N LEU A 12 -13.76 -19.16 -22.34
CA LEU A 12 -14.17 -17.80 -21.96
C LEU A 12 -13.51 -17.35 -20.66
N LYS A 13 -13.49 -18.21 -19.63
CA LYS A 13 -12.83 -17.90 -18.36
C LYS A 13 -11.34 -17.61 -18.55
N SER A 14 -10.63 -18.43 -19.33
CA SER A 14 -9.20 -18.21 -19.57
C SER A 14 -8.92 -16.91 -20.34
N LYS A 15 -9.72 -16.57 -21.36
CA LYS A 15 -9.59 -15.29 -22.08
C LYS A 15 -9.82 -14.07 -21.18
N ILE A 16 -10.84 -14.12 -20.31
CA ILE A 16 -11.12 -13.03 -19.37
C ILE A 16 -9.96 -12.88 -18.38
N ILE A 17 -9.47 -13.98 -17.81
CA ILE A 17 -8.37 -13.97 -16.85
C ILE A 17 -7.09 -13.39 -17.48
N SER A 18 -6.75 -13.78 -18.70
CA SER A 18 -5.60 -13.21 -19.42
C SER A 18 -5.79 -11.73 -19.76
N GLY A 19 -7.00 -11.30 -20.11
CA GLY A 19 -7.31 -9.89 -20.35
C GLY A 19 -7.17 -9.03 -19.09
N VAL A 20 -7.61 -9.55 -17.94
CA VAL A 20 -7.48 -8.88 -16.64
C VAL A 20 -6.01 -8.72 -16.26
N MET A 21 -5.20 -9.78 -16.36
CA MET A 21 -3.76 -9.69 -16.07
C MET A 21 -3.03 -8.66 -16.94
N TRP A 22 -3.40 -8.57 -18.23
CA TRP A 22 -2.84 -7.58 -19.13
C TRP A 22 -3.23 -6.15 -18.73
N LEU A 23 -4.49 -5.95 -18.36
CA LEU A 23 -5.00 -4.66 -17.89
C LEU A 23 -4.37 -4.25 -16.54
N GLU A 24 -4.22 -5.15 -15.59
CA GLU A 24 -3.57 -4.88 -14.30
C GLU A 24 -2.13 -4.43 -14.48
N THR A 25 -1.38 -5.10 -15.35
CA THR A 25 0.00 -4.72 -15.69
C THR A 25 0.03 -3.33 -16.34
N LEU A 26 -0.89 -3.06 -17.27
CA LEU A 26 -0.99 -1.76 -17.93
C LEU A 26 -1.31 -0.64 -16.92
N LEU A 27 -2.28 -0.85 -16.03
CA LEU A 27 -2.67 0.11 -15.00
C LEU A 27 -1.52 0.39 -14.03
N ALA A 28 -0.79 -0.64 -13.60
CA ALA A 28 0.37 -0.48 -12.72
C ALA A 28 1.45 0.39 -13.39
N ILE A 29 1.71 0.19 -14.69
CA ILE A 29 2.65 1.02 -15.46
C ILE A 29 2.16 2.48 -15.52
N PHE A 30 0.87 2.70 -15.81
CA PHE A 30 0.28 4.04 -15.83
C PHE A 30 0.41 4.76 -14.49
N MET A 31 0.20 4.06 -13.38
CA MET A 31 0.35 4.60 -12.03
C MET A 31 1.81 5.01 -11.76
N ILE A 32 2.78 4.16 -12.12
CA ILE A 32 4.21 4.47 -11.97
C ILE A 32 4.59 5.72 -12.78
N VAL A 33 4.17 5.80 -14.05
CA VAL A 33 4.43 6.98 -14.90
C VAL A 33 3.80 8.24 -14.30
N SER A 34 2.57 8.14 -13.82
CA SER A 34 1.86 9.27 -13.19
C SER A 34 2.61 9.76 -11.95
N VAL A 35 3.10 8.85 -11.11
CA VAL A 35 3.91 9.22 -9.93
C VAL A 35 5.19 9.93 -10.34
N LEU A 36 5.88 9.46 -11.38
CA LEU A 36 7.11 10.09 -11.87
C LEU A 36 6.85 11.51 -12.40
N LEU A 37 5.76 11.72 -13.14
CA LEU A 37 5.38 13.04 -13.64
C LEU A 37 5.03 14.00 -12.50
N SER A 38 4.18 13.58 -11.56
CA SER A 38 3.75 14.39 -10.41
C SER A 38 4.86 14.62 -9.38
N SER A 39 5.91 13.80 -9.35
CA SER A 39 7.07 14.01 -8.48
C SER A 39 7.81 15.30 -8.80
N LYS A 40 7.72 15.80 -10.04
CA LYS A 40 8.29 17.10 -10.43
C LYS A 40 7.66 18.26 -9.65
N ASP A 41 6.36 18.18 -9.39
CA ASP A 41 5.60 19.24 -8.70
C ASP A 41 6.04 19.38 -7.24
N LEU A 42 6.42 18.27 -6.59
CA LEU A 42 6.97 18.29 -5.22
C LEU A 42 8.23 19.15 -5.10
N ILE A 43 9.12 19.08 -6.08
CA ILE A 43 10.36 19.87 -6.09
C ILE A 43 10.04 21.37 -6.21
N SER A 44 9.04 21.72 -7.03
CA SER A 44 8.57 23.11 -7.13
C SER A 44 7.98 23.61 -5.81
N PHE A 45 7.21 22.78 -5.10
CA PHE A 45 6.67 23.14 -3.78
C PHE A 45 7.77 23.41 -2.75
N ILE A 46 8.81 22.59 -2.70
CA ILE A 46 9.93 22.77 -1.77
C ILE A 46 10.58 24.14 -1.97
N ILE A 47 10.88 24.51 -3.21
CA ILE A 47 11.50 25.82 -3.53
C ILE A 47 10.59 26.98 -3.07
N GLN A 48 9.28 26.88 -3.31
CA GLN A 48 8.33 27.91 -2.91
C GLN A 48 8.24 28.06 -1.39
N ILE A 49 8.17 26.95 -0.65
CA ILE A 49 8.07 26.94 0.83
C ILE A 49 9.27 27.64 1.48
N PHE A 50 10.48 27.46 0.94
CA PHE A 50 11.71 28.09 1.45
C PHE A 50 11.83 29.59 1.13
N THR A 51 11.08 30.08 0.13
CA THR A 51 11.19 31.46 -0.36
C THR A 51 10.10 32.39 0.20
N LEU A 52 9.02 31.83 0.76
CA LEU A 52 7.83 32.55 1.23
C LEU A 52 7.89 32.87 2.74
N ASP A 53 7.18 33.93 3.16
CA ASP A 53 6.96 34.27 4.58
C ASP A 53 6.20 33.17 5.35
N ALA A 54 6.30 33.19 6.69
CA ALA A 54 5.86 32.09 7.56
C ALA A 54 4.37 31.68 7.43
N ILE A 55 3.45 32.61 7.18
CA ILE A 55 2.00 32.32 7.07
C ILE A 55 1.65 31.60 5.75
N PRO A 56 2.01 32.12 4.56
CA PRO A 56 1.79 31.38 3.31
C PRO A 56 2.62 30.09 3.22
N SER A 57 3.74 30.00 3.95
CA SER A 57 4.55 28.78 4.02
C SER A 57 3.78 27.59 4.64
N TYR A 58 2.91 27.82 5.63
CA TYR A 58 2.11 26.75 6.25
C TYR A 58 1.07 26.13 5.30
N ASP A 59 0.30 26.95 4.58
CA ASP A 59 -0.69 26.48 3.60
C ASP A 59 0.01 25.74 2.44
N MET A 60 1.14 26.27 1.97
CA MET A 60 1.96 25.61 0.94
C MET A 60 2.55 24.28 1.43
N PHE A 61 2.97 24.20 2.70
CA PHE A 61 3.44 22.96 3.30
C PHE A 61 2.32 21.92 3.41
N GLN A 62 1.10 22.33 3.75
CA GLN A 62 -0.06 21.43 3.76
C GLN A 62 -0.39 20.90 2.35
N LYS A 63 -0.31 21.77 1.33
CA LYS A 63 -0.46 21.38 -0.09
C LYS A 63 0.64 20.43 -0.56
N PHE A 64 1.88 20.69 -0.16
CA PHE A 64 3.01 19.80 -0.42
C PHE A 64 2.78 18.41 0.19
N LEU A 65 2.42 18.36 1.48
CA LEU A 65 2.13 17.10 2.15
C LEU A 65 0.98 16.37 1.47
N SER A 66 -0.10 17.07 1.10
CA SER A 66 -1.23 16.41 0.43
C SER A 66 -0.84 15.78 -0.91
N HIS A 67 -0.03 16.47 -1.71
CA HIS A 67 0.52 15.91 -2.95
C HIS A 67 1.43 14.71 -2.70
N LEU A 68 2.31 14.81 -1.69
CA LEU A 68 3.23 13.73 -1.32
C LEU A 68 2.47 12.47 -0.89
N LEU A 69 1.46 12.60 -0.03
CA LEU A 69 0.69 11.45 0.44
C LEU A 69 -0.14 10.83 -0.68
N LEU A 70 -0.65 11.63 -1.62
CA LEU A 70 -1.34 11.12 -2.80
C LEU A 70 -0.41 10.26 -3.68
N LEU A 71 0.85 10.67 -3.84
CA LEU A 71 1.86 9.89 -4.56
C LEU A 71 2.19 8.57 -3.86
N VAL A 72 2.30 8.58 -2.52
CA VAL A 72 2.53 7.35 -1.75
C VAL A 72 1.36 6.38 -1.91
N ILE A 73 0.11 6.87 -1.83
CA ILE A 73 -1.09 6.03 -2.04
C ILE A 73 -1.09 5.44 -3.46
N ALA A 74 -0.73 6.24 -4.47
CA ALA A 74 -0.64 5.74 -5.84
C ALA A 74 0.38 4.61 -6.00
N LEU A 75 1.55 4.72 -5.35
CA LEU A 75 2.56 3.65 -5.34
C LEU A 75 2.08 2.39 -4.62
N GLU A 76 1.44 2.53 -3.46
CA GLU A 76 0.89 1.39 -2.71
C GLU A 76 -0.20 0.66 -3.50
N LEU A 77 -1.09 1.41 -4.15
CA LEU A 77 -2.11 0.83 -5.03
C LEU A 77 -1.48 0.11 -6.23
N ALA A 78 -0.44 0.68 -6.85
CA ALA A 78 0.28 0.04 -7.94
C ALA A 78 0.92 -1.28 -7.50
N LEU A 79 1.55 -1.32 -6.32
CA LEU A 79 2.12 -2.54 -5.75
C LEU A 79 1.06 -3.60 -5.44
N MET A 80 -0.10 -3.15 -4.95
CA MET A 80 -1.23 -4.03 -4.64
C MET A 80 -1.86 -4.64 -5.89
N LEU A 81 -1.94 -3.88 -6.99
CA LEU A 81 -2.40 -4.38 -8.29
C LEU A 81 -1.50 -5.52 -8.82
N VAL A 82 -0.18 -5.42 -8.63
CA VAL A 82 0.77 -6.42 -9.13
C VAL A 82 0.88 -7.64 -8.23
N LYS A 83 0.84 -7.48 -6.90
CA LYS A 83 1.05 -8.59 -5.96
C LYS A 83 -0.15 -9.52 -5.78
N HIS A 84 -1.35 -9.17 -6.26
CA HIS A 84 -2.57 -9.99 -6.16
C HIS A 84 -2.86 -10.54 -4.75
N THR A 85 -2.45 -9.87 -3.68
CA THR A 85 -2.72 -10.29 -2.31
C THR A 85 -3.89 -9.51 -1.72
N PRO A 86 -5.11 -10.09 -1.67
CA PRO A 86 -6.29 -9.42 -1.10
C PRO A 86 -6.13 -9.06 0.38
N ASN A 87 -5.24 -9.75 1.12
CA ASN A 87 -4.96 -9.44 2.53
C ASN A 87 -4.22 -8.10 2.71
N SER A 88 -3.49 -7.64 1.69
CA SER A 88 -2.78 -6.35 1.72
C SER A 88 -3.71 -5.16 1.50
N VAL A 89 -4.88 -5.37 0.89
CA VAL A 89 -5.80 -4.28 0.50
C VAL A 89 -6.38 -3.56 1.71
N VAL A 90 -6.75 -4.32 2.74
CA VAL A 90 -7.32 -3.77 3.98
C VAL A 90 -6.28 -2.93 4.71
N GLU A 91 -5.01 -3.36 4.72
CA GLU A 91 -3.91 -2.63 5.36
C GLU A 91 -3.54 -1.37 4.61
N VAL A 92 -3.43 -1.45 3.28
CA VAL A 92 -3.22 -0.27 2.42
C VAL A 92 -4.38 0.72 2.57
N MET A 93 -5.63 0.24 2.65
CA MET A 93 -6.80 1.09 2.86
C MET A 93 -6.79 1.76 4.24
N LEU A 94 -6.45 1.03 5.31
CA LEU A 94 -6.30 1.59 6.66
C LEU A 94 -5.23 2.70 6.67
N TYR A 95 -4.06 2.43 6.09
CA TYR A 95 -2.97 3.39 6.03
C TYR A 95 -3.33 4.63 5.18
N ALA A 96 -3.95 4.43 4.01
CA ALA A 96 -4.38 5.51 3.15
C ALA A 96 -5.39 6.44 3.85
N ILE A 97 -6.36 5.88 4.57
CA ILE A 97 -7.36 6.66 5.32
C ILE A 97 -6.70 7.42 6.46
N ALA A 98 -5.88 6.74 7.28
CA ALA A 98 -5.20 7.37 8.43
C ALA A 98 -4.32 8.56 7.99
N ARG A 99 -3.52 8.34 6.95
CA ARG A 99 -2.61 9.33 6.39
C ARG A 99 -3.35 10.51 5.74
N LYS A 100 -4.44 10.24 5.00
CA LYS A 100 -5.30 11.29 4.42
C LYS A 100 -5.97 12.13 5.52
N MET A 101 -6.42 11.51 6.61
CA MET A 101 -7.03 12.22 7.73
C MET A 101 -6.06 13.20 8.41
N LEU A 102 -4.78 12.84 8.54
CA LEU A 102 -3.77 13.71 9.16
C LEU A 102 -3.50 14.99 8.36
N VAL A 103 -3.68 14.98 7.04
CA VAL A 103 -3.32 16.11 6.19
C VAL A 103 -4.54 16.90 5.71
N TYR A 104 -5.70 16.26 5.57
CA TYR A 104 -6.91 16.89 5.07
C TYR A 104 -8.05 16.96 6.10
N GLY A 105 -7.91 16.37 7.28
CA GLY A 105 -8.91 16.45 8.34
C GLY A 105 -9.02 17.88 8.85
N SER A 106 -9.99 18.63 8.33
CA SER A 106 -10.14 20.06 8.64
C SER A 106 -11.19 20.29 9.71
N SER A 107 -12.26 19.48 9.70
CA SER A 107 -13.35 19.54 10.68
C SER A 107 -13.27 18.40 11.68
N ALA A 108 -13.63 18.69 12.94
CA ALA A 108 -13.75 17.68 13.98
C ALA A 108 -14.71 16.54 13.59
N LEU A 109 -15.75 16.84 12.81
CA LEU A 109 -16.68 15.82 12.30
C LEU A 109 -16.05 14.92 11.23
N GLU A 110 -15.22 15.48 10.33
CA GLU A 110 -14.51 14.70 9.31
C GLU A 110 -13.52 13.73 9.96
N ILE A 111 -12.79 14.21 10.97
CA ILE A 111 -11.87 13.39 11.75
C ILE A 111 -12.64 12.31 12.50
N PHE A 112 -13.76 12.65 13.14
CA PHE A 112 -14.61 11.68 13.85
C PHE A 112 -15.12 10.57 12.92
N LEU A 113 -15.65 10.93 11.74
CA LEU A 113 -16.09 9.96 10.73
C LEU A 113 -14.94 9.13 10.14
N GLY A 114 -13.75 9.73 10.00
CA GLY A 114 -12.54 9.02 9.61
C GLY A 114 -12.13 7.96 10.62
N VAL A 115 -12.12 8.31 11.91
CA VAL A 115 -11.84 7.37 13.01
C VAL A 115 -12.90 6.27 13.06
N LEU A 116 -14.18 6.61 12.89
CA LEU A 116 -15.27 5.63 12.85
C LEU A 116 -15.11 4.66 11.66
N SER A 117 -14.65 5.17 10.51
CA SER A 117 -14.35 4.36 9.32
C SER A 117 -13.18 3.40 9.57
N LEU A 118 -12.09 3.87 10.19
CA LEU A 118 -10.97 3.02 10.61
C LEU A 118 -11.44 1.92 11.56
N ALA A 119 -12.26 2.26 12.55
CA ALA A 119 -12.83 1.29 13.49
C ALA A 119 -13.69 0.23 12.77
N GLY A 120 -14.50 0.64 11.80
CA GLY A 120 -15.28 -0.28 10.96
C GLY A 120 -14.40 -1.24 10.17
N ILE A 121 -13.31 -0.75 9.58
CA ILE A 121 -12.36 -1.59 8.83
C ILE A 121 -11.65 -2.59 9.76
N PHE A 122 -11.23 -2.16 10.95
CA PHE A 122 -10.67 -3.06 11.96
C PHE A 122 -11.67 -4.13 12.40
N PHE A 123 -12.94 -3.78 12.53
CA PHE A 123 -14.00 -4.72 12.84
C PHE A 123 -14.17 -5.75 11.72
N ILE A 124 -14.21 -5.30 10.46
CA ILE A 124 -14.25 -6.20 9.30
C ILE A 124 -13.01 -7.08 9.26
N LYS A 125 -11.80 -6.53 9.50
CA LYS A 125 -10.55 -7.31 9.56
C LYS A 125 -10.66 -8.44 10.59
N LYS A 126 -11.17 -8.11 11.79
CA LYS A 126 -11.32 -9.08 12.89
C LYS A 126 -12.31 -10.20 12.61
N TYR A 127 -13.41 -9.93 11.91
CA TYR A 127 -14.48 -10.91 11.68
C TYR A 127 -14.36 -11.68 10.37
N LEU A 128 -13.71 -11.12 9.34
CA LEU A 128 -13.61 -11.74 8.01
C LEU A 128 -12.35 -12.61 7.86
N PHE A 129 -11.22 -12.23 8.48
CA PHE A 129 -9.97 -12.99 8.42
C PHE A 129 -9.88 -13.97 9.59
N SER A 130 -10.59 -15.10 9.48
CA SER A 130 -10.58 -16.17 10.50
C SER A 130 -9.44 -17.17 10.26
N GLU A 131 -8.63 -17.38 11.31
CA GLU A 131 -7.61 -18.43 11.57
C GLU A 131 -6.51 -18.70 10.52
N ARG A 132 -6.77 -18.60 9.21
CA ARG A 132 -5.78 -18.87 8.16
C ARG A 132 -4.78 -17.73 7.98
N ASP A 133 -5.18 -16.49 8.16
CA ASP A 133 -4.29 -15.32 8.00
C ASP A 133 -3.42 -15.09 9.26
N LYS A 134 -3.92 -15.44 10.45
CA LYS A 134 -3.13 -15.46 11.69
C LYS A 134 -1.89 -16.36 11.57
N LYS A 135 -2.03 -17.49 10.86
CA LYS A 135 -0.94 -18.46 10.66
C LYS A 135 0.12 -17.96 9.65
N LEU A 136 -0.23 -17.01 8.79
CA LEU A 136 0.69 -16.39 7.83
C LEU A 136 1.48 -15.24 8.49
N GLU A 137 0.83 -14.40 9.30
CA GLU A 137 1.52 -13.37 10.11
C GLU A 137 2.50 -13.99 11.12
N GLU A 138 2.11 -15.07 11.81
CA GLU A 138 2.98 -15.79 12.76
C GLU A 138 4.18 -16.45 12.07
N LYS A 139 3.99 -16.95 10.83
CA LYS A 139 5.09 -17.51 10.03
C LYS A 139 6.04 -16.43 9.53
N GLU A 140 5.55 -15.28 9.09
CA GLU A 140 6.39 -14.18 8.61
C GLU A 140 7.21 -13.59 9.76
N SER A 141 6.61 -13.39 10.95
CA SER A 141 7.34 -12.92 12.14
C SER A 141 8.39 -13.91 12.62
N PHE A 142 8.08 -15.22 12.60
CA PHE A 142 9.03 -16.26 12.98
C PHE A 142 10.18 -16.40 11.97
N VAL A 143 9.92 -16.26 10.66
CA VAL A 143 10.97 -16.29 9.62
C VAL A 143 11.89 -15.06 9.74
N GLN A 144 11.35 -13.89 10.09
CA GLN A 144 12.16 -12.70 10.35
C GLN A 144 13.05 -12.87 11.58
N GLU A 145 12.50 -13.38 12.68
CA GLU A 145 13.25 -13.67 13.91
C GLU A 145 14.37 -14.70 13.66
N LEU A 146 14.07 -15.79 12.96
CA LEU A 146 15.06 -16.81 12.59
C LEU A 146 16.16 -16.25 11.66
N SER A 147 15.78 -15.38 10.72
CA SER A 147 16.74 -14.75 9.79
C SER A 147 17.71 -13.83 10.53
N VAL A 148 17.22 -13.05 11.50
CA VAL A 148 18.04 -12.16 12.34
C VAL A 148 18.99 -12.96 13.23
N ASP A 149 18.52 -14.05 13.84
CA ASP A 149 19.36 -14.91 14.68
C ASP A 149 20.45 -15.64 13.88
N ILE A 150 20.16 -16.10 12.67
CA ILE A 150 21.15 -16.73 11.77
C ILE A 150 22.22 -15.71 11.36
N ILE A 151 21.84 -14.48 11.03
CA ILE A 151 22.78 -13.41 10.66
C ILE A 151 23.68 -13.04 11.85
N LYS A 152 23.12 -12.96 13.06
CA LYS A 152 23.88 -12.67 14.28
C LYS A 152 24.85 -13.79 14.62
N LYS A 153 24.43 -15.06 14.50
CA LYS A 153 25.27 -16.24 14.75
C LYS A 153 26.42 -16.34 13.75
N THR A 154 26.16 -16.07 12.47
CA THR A 154 27.19 -16.07 11.41
C THR A 154 28.27 -15.00 11.64
N ASN A 155 27.88 -13.79 12.05
CA ASN A 155 28.84 -12.71 12.37
C ASN A 155 29.68 -13.00 13.63
N ILE A 156 29.10 -13.67 14.64
CA ILE A 156 29.84 -14.04 15.85
C ILE A 156 30.82 -15.21 15.60
N THR A 157 30.47 -16.16 14.73
CA THR A 157 31.38 -17.26 14.35
C THR A 157 32.55 -16.76 13.50
N SER A 158 32.35 -15.80 12.60
CA SER A 158 33.44 -15.21 11.80
C SER A 158 34.45 -14.43 12.65
N ASN A 159 34.03 -13.82 13.77
CA ASN A 159 34.92 -13.03 14.64
C ASN A 159 35.67 -13.87 15.69
N LYS A 160 35.29 -15.15 15.88
CA LYS A 160 35.98 -16.06 16.82
C LYS A 160 37.03 -16.97 16.16
N THR A 161 37.16 -16.93 14.83
CA THR A 161 38.16 -17.71 14.08
C THR A 161 39.33 -16.85 13.57
N THR A 162 39.38 -15.57 13.94
CA THR A 162 40.45 -14.62 13.58
C THR A 162 41.20 -14.04 14.78
N GLU A 163 41.05 -14.64 15.97
CA GLU A 163 41.94 -14.41 17.13
C GLU A 163 42.73 -15.68 17.46
#